data_AF-A0AAE3AZY2-F1
#
_entry.id   AF-A0AAE3AZY2-F1
#
_cell.length_a   1.000
_cell.length_b   1.000
_cell.length_c   1.000
_cell.angle_alpha   90.00
_cell.angle_beta   90.00
_cell.angle_gamma   90.00
#
_symmetry.space_group_name_H-M   'P 1'
#
loop_
_entity.id
_entity.type
_entity.pdbx_description
1 polymer ?
#
loop_
_entity_poly.entity_id
_entity_poly.type
_entity_poly.pdbx_seq_one_letter_code
_entity_poly.pdbx_strand_id
1 'polypeptide(L)'
;MKKKEASARIKINRLLEEAGWHFFDAENGPANIQLEPNVKMSKADLTGLGENFDEVKNGFVDFLLLDDKGKPFIVLEAKAEDKDPLVGKEQAREYAKSFYLKYVILSNGNQHYFWNIYKGNPQLITAFPSYESIRESKAMNADPAKLYSEEINLEGELKKLVKERNDYAHANGRLLLTSEEFFLEKIRNFNHCIDRVFALIKDDILQLYSSTLNDPDFYDSDIRAYLYPTQQVQEEIVKKYSFSRFELNWCRKFNIKQLESRENYASKKELHIALSKYYKELKSEL
;
A
#
# COMPACT_ATOMS: atom_id res chain seq x y z
N MET A 1 30.66 -1.83 -8.97
CA MET A 1 29.19 -1.66 -8.89
C MET A 1 28.45 -2.34 -10.04
N LYS A 2 28.57 -1.91 -11.31
CA LYS A 2 27.80 -2.49 -12.45
C LYS A 2 27.90 -4.01 -12.63
N LYS A 3 29.09 -4.62 -12.44
CA LYS A 3 29.29 -6.07 -12.59
C LYS A 3 28.49 -6.91 -11.57
N LYS A 4 28.31 -6.40 -10.34
CA LYS A 4 27.58 -7.10 -9.29
C LYS A 4 26.06 -7.02 -9.48
N GLU A 5 25.58 -5.91 -10.01
CA GLU A 5 24.16 -5.77 -10.37
C GLU A 5 23.78 -6.71 -11.53
N ALA A 6 24.60 -6.79 -12.57
CA ALA A 6 24.40 -7.74 -13.66
C ALA A 6 24.45 -9.20 -13.18
N SER A 7 25.37 -9.53 -12.26
CA SER A 7 25.45 -10.87 -11.64
C SER A 7 24.19 -11.21 -10.84
N ALA A 8 23.70 -10.29 -10.02
CA ALA A 8 22.45 -10.44 -9.27
C ALA A 8 21.27 -10.71 -10.22
N ARG A 9 21.13 -9.91 -11.29
CA ARG A 9 20.05 -10.09 -12.28
C ARG A 9 20.11 -11.46 -12.95
N ILE A 10 21.29 -11.95 -13.34
CA ILE A 10 21.43 -13.31 -13.92
C ILE A 10 20.95 -14.39 -12.95
N LYS A 11 21.30 -14.29 -11.66
CA LYS A 11 20.83 -15.23 -10.64
C LYS A 11 19.31 -15.16 -10.47
N ILE A 12 18.76 -13.95 -10.40
CA ILE A 12 17.31 -13.72 -10.29
C ILE A 12 16.58 -14.31 -11.48
N ASN A 13 17.09 -14.14 -12.71
CA ASN A 13 16.47 -14.69 -13.90
C ASN A 13 16.38 -16.22 -13.85
N ARG A 14 17.45 -16.90 -13.40
CA ARG A 14 17.44 -18.36 -13.25
C ARG A 14 16.41 -18.81 -12.20
N LEU A 15 16.34 -18.13 -11.07
CA LEU A 15 15.36 -18.42 -10.02
C LEU A 15 13.91 -18.19 -10.47
N LEU A 16 13.68 -17.20 -11.34
CA LEU A 16 12.39 -16.96 -11.98
C LEU A 16 12.02 -18.11 -12.91
N GLU A 17 12.94 -18.54 -13.78
CA GLU A 17 12.73 -19.68 -14.68
C GLU A 17 12.47 -20.99 -13.91
N GLU A 18 13.24 -21.25 -12.85
CA GLU A 18 13.07 -22.42 -11.97
C GLU A 18 11.69 -22.43 -11.28
N ALA A 19 11.15 -21.25 -10.96
CA ALA A 19 9.81 -21.09 -10.38
C ALA A 19 8.68 -21.07 -11.43
N GLY A 20 9.00 -21.27 -12.71
CA GLY A 20 8.03 -21.35 -13.81
C GLY A 20 7.62 -20.00 -14.40
N TRP A 21 8.43 -18.95 -14.22
CA TRP A 21 8.25 -17.65 -14.88
C TRP A 21 9.06 -17.59 -16.18
N HIS A 22 8.48 -17.05 -17.24
CA HIS A 22 9.01 -17.07 -18.61
C HIS A 22 9.26 -15.66 -19.12
N PHE A 23 10.49 -15.39 -19.54
CA PHE A 23 10.88 -14.13 -20.21
C PHE A 23 10.40 -14.06 -21.67
N PHE A 24 10.18 -15.20 -22.30
CA PHE A 24 9.80 -15.34 -23.70
C PHE A 24 8.71 -16.40 -23.84
N ASP A 25 7.97 -16.34 -24.95
CA ASP A 25 7.02 -17.39 -25.30
C ASP A 25 7.74 -18.73 -25.45
N ALA A 26 7.16 -19.78 -24.89
CA ALA A 26 7.69 -21.13 -24.90
C ALA A 26 6.57 -22.15 -25.21
N GLU A 27 6.93 -23.39 -25.51
CA GLU A 27 5.94 -24.46 -25.80
C GLU A 27 4.97 -24.71 -24.63
N ASN A 28 5.37 -24.38 -23.41
CA ASN A 28 4.60 -24.53 -22.19
C ASN A 28 3.78 -23.28 -21.78
N GLY A 29 3.84 -22.18 -22.54
CA GLY A 29 3.06 -20.97 -22.28
C GLY A 29 3.67 -19.68 -22.83
N PRO A 30 2.89 -18.58 -22.91
CA PRO A 30 3.41 -17.27 -23.29
C PRO A 30 4.31 -16.67 -22.22
N ALA A 31 5.11 -15.66 -22.59
CA ALA A 31 5.89 -14.87 -21.66
C ALA A 31 5.01 -14.25 -20.56
N ASN A 32 5.43 -14.38 -19.30
CA ASN A 32 4.69 -13.87 -18.13
C ASN A 32 5.56 -12.97 -17.23
N ILE A 33 6.63 -12.41 -17.78
CA ILE A 33 7.50 -11.41 -17.14
C ILE A 33 7.53 -10.15 -17.99
N GLN A 34 7.30 -8.99 -17.38
CA GLN A 34 7.57 -7.68 -17.96
C GLN A 34 8.78 -7.04 -17.28
N LEU A 35 9.77 -6.65 -18.08
CA LEU A 35 10.97 -5.95 -17.63
C LEU A 35 10.75 -4.45 -17.69
N GLU A 36 11.16 -3.74 -16.63
CA GLU A 36 11.18 -2.28 -16.58
C GLU A 36 9.88 -1.61 -17.08
N PRO A 37 8.67 -2.05 -16.67
CA PRO A 37 7.46 -1.33 -17.04
C PRO A 37 7.48 0.07 -16.40
N ASN A 38 7.19 1.07 -17.22
CA ASN A 38 7.04 2.45 -16.77
C ASN A 38 5.90 2.56 -15.76
N VAL A 39 6.18 3.09 -14.58
CA VAL A 39 5.15 3.47 -13.62
C VAL A 39 4.84 4.94 -13.79
N LYS A 40 3.66 5.27 -14.34
CA LYS A 40 3.13 6.63 -14.24
C LYS A 40 2.64 6.82 -12.80
N MET A 41 3.50 7.36 -11.95
CA MET A 41 3.06 7.81 -10.63
C MET A 41 1.97 8.88 -10.80
N SER A 42 0.84 8.70 -10.12
CA SER A 42 -0.23 9.69 -10.15
C SER A 42 0.23 10.93 -9.37
N LYS A 43 -0.20 12.13 -9.77
CA LYS A 43 0.09 13.37 -9.03
C LYS A 43 -0.35 13.30 -7.55
N ALA A 44 -1.31 12.44 -7.21
CA ALA A 44 -1.78 12.23 -5.85
C ALA A 44 -0.83 11.37 -4.98
N ASP A 45 0.02 10.54 -5.60
CA ASP A 45 1.05 9.77 -4.87
C ASP A 45 2.29 10.63 -4.57
N LEU A 46 2.48 11.72 -5.32
CA LEU A 46 3.62 12.64 -5.21
C LEU A 46 3.43 13.73 -4.15
N THR A 47 2.20 14.06 -3.74
CA THR A 47 1.91 15.11 -2.75
C THR A 47 2.28 14.73 -1.31
N GLY A 48 2.80 13.52 -1.06
CA GLY A 48 3.34 13.11 0.23
C GLY A 48 4.81 13.46 0.45
N LEU A 49 5.50 13.96 -0.59
CA LEU A 49 6.91 14.33 -0.57
C LEU A 49 6.97 15.83 -0.86
N GLY A 50 7.33 16.63 0.16
CA GLY A 50 7.29 18.10 0.11
C GLY A 50 7.99 18.75 -1.08
N GLU A 51 7.76 20.06 -1.23
CA GLU A 51 8.13 20.93 -2.34
C GLU A 51 9.54 20.68 -2.92
N ASN A 52 9.60 19.84 -3.95
CA ASN A 52 10.65 19.80 -4.97
C ASN A 52 10.05 19.16 -6.24
N PHE A 53 9.19 19.92 -6.91
CA PHE A 53 8.41 19.47 -8.08
C PHE A 53 9.17 19.48 -9.41
N ASP A 54 10.49 19.70 -9.41
CA ASP A 54 11.30 19.80 -10.63
C ASP A 54 12.07 18.52 -11.02
N GLU A 55 11.92 17.41 -10.29
CA GLU A 55 12.45 16.10 -10.72
C GLU A 55 11.44 14.96 -10.48
N VAL A 56 10.37 14.89 -11.26
CA VAL A 56 9.55 13.66 -11.34
C VAL A 56 10.40 12.57 -12.00
N LYS A 57 11.12 11.78 -11.20
CA LYS A 57 11.83 10.60 -11.68
C LYS A 57 10.80 9.52 -12.00
N ASN A 58 10.57 9.28 -13.29
CA ASN A 58 9.90 8.07 -13.75
C ASN A 58 10.64 6.86 -13.15
N GLY A 59 9.96 6.12 -12.28
CA GLY A 59 10.47 4.89 -11.71
C GLY A 59 10.20 3.71 -12.63
N PHE A 60 11.14 2.77 -12.68
CA PHE A 60 10.99 1.49 -13.38
C PHE A 60 10.95 0.38 -12.33
N VAL A 61 9.99 -0.53 -12.46
CA VAL A 61 10.01 -1.79 -11.70
C VAL A 61 11.00 -2.74 -12.38
N ASP A 62 11.89 -3.39 -11.62
CA ASP A 62 12.85 -4.31 -12.25
C ASP A 62 12.16 -5.47 -12.99
N PHE A 63 11.23 -6.16 -12.31
CA PHE A 63 10.41 -7.20 -12.94
C PHE A 63 8.97 -7.14 -12.44
N LEU A 64 8.03 -7.25 -13.38
CA LEU A 64 6.61 -7.39 -13.10
C LEU A 64 6.15 -8.77 -13.60
N LEU A 65 5.77 -9.63 -12.67
CA LEU A 65 5.34 -10.99 -12.96
C LEU A 65 3.82 -11.02 -13.19
N LEU A 66 3.38 -11.77 -14.20
CA LEU A 66 2.00 -11.76 -14.70
C LEU A 66 1.27 -13.07 -14.42
N ASP A 67 -0.02 -13.00 -14.10
CA ASP A 67 -0.85 -14.19 -13.93
C ASP A 67 -1.08 -14.96 -15.25
N ASP A 68 -1.79 -16.09 -15.16
CA ASP A 68 -2.18 -16.93 -16.31
C ASP A 68 -3.04 -16.22 -17.37
N LYS A 69 -3.46 -14.98 -17.11
CA LYS A 69 -4.23 -14.12 -18.02
C LYS A 69 -3.42 -12.90 -18.48
N GLY A 70 -2.13 -12.85 -18.19
CA GLY A 70 -1.24 -11.74 -18.56
C GLY A 70 -1.49 -10.46 -17.75
N LYS A 71 -2.14 -10.55 -16.59
CA LYS A 71 -2.37 -9.39 -15.70
C LYS A 71 -1.27 -9.29 -14.64
N PRO A 72 -0.87 -8.07 -14.23
CA PRO A 72 0.11 -7.89 -13.17
C PRO A 72 -0.23 -8.68 -11.89
N PHE A 73 0.76 -9.34 -11.28
CA PHE A 73 0.56 -10.22 -10.13
C PHE A 73 1.57 -9.99 -9.00
N ILE A 74 2.87 -9.89 -9.30
CA ILE A 74 3.94 -9.67 -8.31
C ILE A 74 4.90 -8.61 -8.84
N VAL A 75 5.30 -7.68 -7.97
CA VAL A 75 6.45 -6.81 -8.19
C VAL A 75 7.71 -7.48 -7.64
N LEU A 76 8.78 -7.57 -8.44
CA LEU A 76 10.10 -7.95 -7.96
C LEU A 76 11.04 -6.77 -8.06
N GLU A 77 11.60 -6.37 -6.92
CA GLU A 77 12.63 -5.33 -6.81
C GLU A 77 13.99 -6.01 -6.62
N ALA A 78 14.92 -5.71 -7.52
CA ALA A 78 16.26 -6.29 -7.53
C ALA A 78 17.29 -5.28 -7.01
N LYS A 79 18.24 -5.77 -6.21
CA LYS A 79 19.41 -5.00 -5.76
C LYS A 79 20.70 -5.71 -6.17
N ALA A 80 21.80 -4.96 -6.17
CA ALA A 80 23.12 -5.54 -6.38
C ALA A 80 23.46 -6.57 -5.29
N GLU A 81 24.25 -7.60 -5.62
CA GLU A 81 24.56 -8.72 -4.72
C GLU A 81 25.07 -8.33 -3.33
N ASP A 82 25.75 -7.19 -3.21
CA ASP A 82 26.34 -6.69 -1.98
C ASP A 82 25.41 -5.75 -1.18
N LYS A 83 24.18 -5.54 -1.65
CA LYS A 83 23.16 -4.77 -0.96
C LYS A 83 22.10 -5.69 -0.37
N ASP A 84 21.66 -5.37 0.83
CA ASP A 84 20.52 -6.03 1.45
C ASP A 84 19.25 -5.77 0.60
N PRO A 85 18.50 -6.80 0.17
CA PRO A 85 17.25 -6.64 -0.56
C PRO A 85 16.22 -5.75 0.16
N LEU A 86 16.23 -5.75 1.50
CA LEU A 86 15.28 -4.98 2.32
C LEU A 86 15.42 -3.47 2.16
N VAL A 87 16.56 -2.97 1.65
CA VAL A 87 16.72 -1.55 1.31
C VAL A 87 15.71 -1.12 0.23
N GLY A 88 15.28 -2.03 -0.65
CA GLY A 88 14.25 -1.78 -1.66
C GLY A 88 12.81 -1.88 -1.17
N LYS A 89 12.57 -2.14 0.12
CA LYS A 89 11.23 -2.47 0.66
C LYS A 89 10.18 -1.40 0.38
N GLU A 90 10.48 -0.14 0.67
CA GLU A 90 9.52 0.97 0.49
C GLU A 90 9.26 1.26 -0.99
N GLN A 91 10.31 1.27 -1.81
CA GLN A 91 10.19 1.41 -3.26
C GLN A 91 9.30 0.29 -3.87
N ALA A 92 9.55 -0.97 -3.50
CA ALA A 92 8.75 -2.09 -3.98
C ALA A 92 7.30 -2.04 -3.49
N ARG A 93 7.06 -1.50 -2.28
CA ARG A 93 5.70 -1.26 -1.75
C ARG A 93 4.98 -0.19 -2.58
N GLU A 94 5.64 0.92 -2.90
CA GLU A 94 5.08 1.97 -3.72
C GLU A 94 4.70 1.44 -5.11
N TYR A 95 5.60 0.70 -5.76
CA TYR A 95 5.31 0.06 -7.04
C TYR A 95 4.14 -0.92 -6.94
N ALA A 96 4.12 -1.80 -5.93
CA ALA A 96 3.02 -2.72 -5.73
C ALA A 96 1.70 -1.97 -5.53
N LYS A 97 1.67 -0.86 -4.78
CA LYS A 97 0.48 -0.01 -4.63
C LYS A 97 0.05 0.62 -5.96
N SER A 98 0.98 1.15 -6.77
CA SER A 98 0.67 1.75 -8.07
C SER A 98 0.11 0.75 -9.09
N PHE A 99 0.54 -0.52 -9.02
CA PHE A 99 -0.04 -1.61 -9.80
C PHE A 99 -1.24 -2.29 -9.12
N TYR A 100 -1.64 -1.83 -7.93
CA TYR A 100 -2.69 -2.42 -7.10
C TYR A 100 -2.50 -3.91 -6.79
N LEU A 101 -1.24 -4.28 -6.53
CA LEU A 101 -0.78 -5.62 -6.20
C LEU A 101 -0.55 -5.78 -4.71
N LYS A 102 -0.70 -7.02 -4.25
CA LYS A 102 -0.48 -7.41 -2.85
C LYS A 102 0.91 -8.00 -2.61
N TYR A 103 1.55 -8.54 -3.64
CA TYR A 103 2.74 -9.38 -3.48
C TYR A 103 3.99 -8.71 -4.04
N VAL A 104 5.06 -8.81 -3.25
CA VAL A 104 6.39 -8.28 -3.56
C VAL A 104 7.42 -9.38 -3.32
N ILE A 105 8.40 -9.45 -4.22
CA ILE A 105 9.66 -10.16 -4.02
C ILE A 105 10.78 -9.12 -3.92
N LEU A 106 11.61 -9.22 -2.88
CA LEU A 106 12.84 -8.44 -2.76
C LEU A 106 14.02 -9.40 -2.95
N SER A 107 14.96 -9.06 -3.83
CA SER A 107 16.07 -9.97 -4.13
C SER A 107 17.38 -9.24 -4.44
N ASN A 108 18.50 -9.83 -4.05
CA ASN A 108 19.84 -9.46 -4.53
C ASN A 108 20.55 -10.60 -5.26
N GLY A 109 19.81 -11.67 -5.60
CA GLY A 109 20.37 -12.88 -6.22
C GLY A 109 20.94 -13.90 -5.22
N ASN A 110 21.19 -13.54 -3.96
CA ASN A 110 21.68 -14.45 -2.91
C ASN A 110 20.68 -14.61 -1.76
N GLN A 111 19.99 -13.53 -1.39
CA GLN A 111 18.94 -13.48 -0.38
C GLN A 111 17.66 -12.97 -1.02
N HIS A 112 16.56 -13.55 -0.57
CA HIS A 112 15.25 -13.37 -1.18
C HIS A 112 14.19 -13.25 -0.09
N TYR A 113 13.29 -12.30 -0.26
CA TYR A 113 12.14 -12.15 0.61
C TYR A 113 10.87 -12.16 -0.21
N PHE A 114 9.86 -12.88 0.29
CA PHE A 114 8.50 -12.75 -0.18
C PHE A 114 7.69 -11.94 0.82
N TRP A 115 6.83 -11.07 0.32
CA TRP A 115 6.05 -10.20 1.16
C TRP A 115 4.65 -9.98 0.60
N ASN A 116 3.65 -10.13 1.46
CA ASN A 116 2.34 -9.57 1.23
C ASN A 116 2.31 -8.19 1.91
N ILE A 117 2.19 -7.11 1.14
CA ILE A 117 2.33 -5.74 1.66
C ILE A 117 1.24 -5.34 2.67
N TYR A 118 0.17 -6.13 2.77
CA TYR A 118 -0.91 -5.97 3.74
C TYR A 118 -0.78 -6.89 4.96
N LYS A 119 0.23 -7.78 4.99
CA LYS A 119 0.43 -8.75 6.07
C LYS A 119 1.88 -8.80 6.53
N GLY A 120 2.12 -8.24 7.72
CA GLY A 120 3.39 -8.37 8.42
C GLY A 120 4.59 -7.85 7.64
N ASN A 121 5.76 -8.41 7.94
CA ASN A 121 7.04 -8.03 7.34
C ASN A 121 7.50 -9.04 6.28
N PRO A 122 8.39 -8.64 5.35
CA PRO A 122 9.00 -9.54 4.38
C PRO A 122 9.59 -10.79 5.05
N GLN A 123 9.25 -11.96 4.52
CA GLN A 123 9.69 -13.27 5.02
C GLN A 123 10.78 -13.82 4.11
N LEU A 124 11.85 -14.33 4.70
CA LEU A 124 12.94 -14.96 3.94
C LEU A 124 12.41 -16.20 3.20
N ILE A 125 12.75 -16.33 1.93
CA ILE A 125 12.43 -17.50 1.10
C ILE A 125 13.71 -18.11 0.53
N THR A 126 13.70 -19.43 0.37
CA THR A 126 14.81 -20.18 -0.26
C THR A 126 14.57 -20.48 -1.74
N ALA A 127 13.33 -20.30 -2.22
CA ALA A 127 12.94 -20.48 -3.60
C ALA A 127 11.88 -19.44 -3.97
N PHE A 128 11.85 -19.04 -5.23
CA PHE A 128 10.80 -18.15 -5.72
C PHE A 128 9.47 -18.89 -5.81
N PRO A 129 8.36 -18.24 -5.45
CA PRO A 129 7.05 -18.86 -5.57
C PRO A 129 6.60 -18.90 -7.03
N SER A 130 5.97 -20.01 -7.42
CA SER A 130 5.22 -20.09 -8.67
C SER A 130 3.86 -19.41 -8.55
N TYR A 131 3.24 -19.08 -9.69
CA TYR A 131 1.88 -18.54 -9.73
C TYR A 131 0.87 -19.47 -9.01
N GLU A 132 0.92 -20.77 -9.30
CA GLU A 132 0.03 -21.78 -8.71
C GLU A 132 0.20 -21.86 -7.19
N SER A 133 1.44 -21.86 -6.69
CA SER A 133 1.74 -21.99 -5.26
C SER A 133 1.13 -20.86 -4.45
N ILE A 134 1.16 -19.63 -4.97
CA ILE A 134 0.55 -18.46 -4.33
C ILE A 134 -0.97 -18.52 -4.44
N ARG A 135 -1.51 -18.97 -5.57
CA ARG A 135 -2.96 -19.08 -5.78
C ARG A 135 -3.60 -20.10 -4.83
N GLU A 136 -2.92 -21.22 -4.59
CA GLU A 136 -3.43 -22.32 -3.77
C GLU A 136 -3.16 -22.16 -2.27
N SER A 137 -2.18 -21.31 -1.91
CA SER A 137 -1.80 -21.09 -0.51
C SER A 137 -2.91 -20.43 0.29
N LYS A 138 -3.62 -21.23 1.11
CA LYS A 138 -4.61 -20.73 2.07
C LYS A 138 -3.97 -19.80 3.10
N ALA A 139 -2.74 -20.04 3.55
CA ALA A 139 -2.06 -19.20 4.53
C ALA A 139 -1.71 -17.81 3.96
N MET A 140 -1.27 -17.75 2.70
CA MET A 140 -0.90 -16.49 2.05
C MET A 140 -2.14 -15.70 1.59
N ASN A 141 -3.22 -16.41 1.22
CA ASN A 141 -4.52 -15.83 0.84
C ASN A 141 -5.51 -15.66 2.02
N ALA A 142 -5.20 -16.13 3.24
CA ALA A 142 -6.09 -16.02 4.40
C ALA A 142 -6.21 -14.57 4.84
N ASP A 143 -7.29 -13.92 4.41
CA ASP A 143 -7.61 -12.54 4.76
C ASP A 143 -7.61 -12.34 6.29
N PRO A 144 -6.91 -11.35 6.87
CA PRO A 144 -7.04 -11.03 8.29
C PRO A 144 -8.47 -10.59 8.64
N ALA A 145 -9.28 -10.23 7.63
CA ALA A 145 -10.68 -9.91 7.75
C ALA A 145 -11.57 -11.11 8.14
N LYS A 146 -11.03 -12.33 8.27
CA LYS A 146 -11.82 -13.52 8.63
C LYS A 146 -12.04 -13.74 10.13
N LEU A 147 -11.91 -12.69 10.94
CA LEU A 147 -12.11 -12.79 12.39
C LEU A 147 -13.15 -11.85 13.00
N TYR A 148 -13.85 -11.01 12.22
CA TYR A 148 -14.95 -10.23 12.77
C TYR A 148 -16.17 -10.16 11.85
N SER A 149 -17.25 -10.76 12.38
CA SER A 149 -18.67 -10.52 12.18
C SER A 149 -19.31 -10.67 10.80
N GLU A 150 -20.23 -11.65 10.77
CA GLU A 150 -21.53 -11.67 10.10
C GLU A 150 -22.01 -10.36 9.46
N GLU A 151 -21.55 -10.05 8.25
CA GLU A 151 -22.34 -9.37 7.23
C GLU A 151 -21.94 -9.95 5.86
N ILE A 152 -22.63 -11.03 5.49
CA ILE A 152 -22.43 -11.76 4.23
C ILE A 152 -22.89 -10.87 3.07
N ASN A 153 -22.04 -9.95 2.60
CA ASN A 153 -22.01 -9.49 1.20
C ASN A 153 -20.78 -8.64 0.85
N LEU A 154 -20.19 -7.90 1.80
CA LEU A 154 -19.15 -6.91 1.49
C LEU A 154 -17.88 -7.52 0.88
N GLU A 155 -17.43 -8.65 1.43
CA GLU A 155 -16.25 -9.38 0.95
C GLU A 155 -16.46 -9.87 -0.50
N GLY A 156 -17.67 -10.35 -0.81
CA GLY A 156 -18.05 -10.80 -2.16
C GLY A 156 -18.09 -9.64 -3.15
N GLU A 157 -18.66 -8.51 -2.74
CA GLU A 157 -18.72 -7.28 -3.54
C GLU A 157 -17.32 -6.71 -3.81
N LEU A 158 -16.44 -6.67 -2.80
CA LEU A 158 -15.05 -6.22 -2.96
C LEU A 158 -14.27 -7.14 -3.92
N LYS A 159 -14.42 -8.46 -3.79
CA LYS A 159 -13.83 -9.42 -4.73
C LYS A 159 -14.34 -9.22 -6.15
N LYS A 160 -15.64 -8.95 -6.31
CA LYS A 160 -16.26 -8.65 -7.61
C LYS A 160 -15.71 -7.36 -8.19
N LEU A 161 -15.58 -6.30 -7.39
CA LEU A 161 -14.98 -5.03 -7.83
C LEU A 161 -13.52 -5.18 -8.26
N VAL A 162 -12.71 -5.94 -7.52
CA VAL A 162 -11.31 -6.23 -7.90
C VAL A 162 -11.24 -7.01 -9.20
N LYS A 163 -12.12 -8.01 -9.37
CA LYS A 163 -12.20 -8.81 -10.61
C LYS A 163 -12.62 -7.94 -11.80
N GLU A 164 -13.70 -7.18 -11.65
CA GLU A 164 -14.20 -6.26 -12.68
C GLU A 164 -13.14 -5.21 -13.04
N ARG A 165 -12.49 -4.58 -12.05
CA ARG A 165 -11.38 -3.66 -12.28
C ARG A 165 -10.28 -4.30 -13.12
N ASN A 166 -9.87 -5.51 -12.76
CA ASN A 166 -8.83 -6.24 -13.49
C ASN A 166 -9.26 -6.55 -14.93
N ASP A 167 -10.55 -6.66 -15.22
CA ASP A 167 -11.06 -6.90 -16.57
C ASP A 167 -11.01 -5.64 -17.46
N TYR A 168 -11.08 -4.44 -16.88
CA TYR A 168 -10.98 -3.18 -17.63
C TYR A 168 -9.57 -2.59 -17.70
N ALA A 169 -8.70 -2.92 -16.74
CA ALA A 169 -7.34 -2.40 -16.66
C ALA A 169 -6.36 -3.29 -17.44
N HIS A 170 -5.88 -2.80 -18.60
CA HIS A 170 -4.78 -3.44 -19.31
C HIS A 170 -3.44 -3.18 -18.65
N ALA A 171 -2.49 -4.11 -18.82
CA ALA A 171 -1.11 -3.99 -18.33
C ALA A 171 -0.37 -2.72 -18.81
N ASN A 172 -0.83 -2.08 -19.89
CA ASN A 172 -0.29 -0.82 -20.41
C ASN A 172 -0.93 0.45 -19.82
N GLY A 173 -1.80 0.31 -18.82
CA GLY A 173 -2.49 1.42 -18.14
C GLY A 173 -3.68 2.01 -18.91
N ARG A 174 -4.12 1.39 -20.01
CA ARG A 174 -5.37 1.79 -20.70
C ARG A 174 -6.57 1.14 -20.03
N LEU A 175 -7.59 1.94 -19.72
CA LEU A 175 -8.92 1.45 -19.37
C LEU A 175 -9.72 1.21 -20.65
N LEU A 176 -10.12 -0.05 -20.88
CA LEU A 176 -11.10 -0.37 -21.91
C LEU A 176 -12.49 -0.22 -21.32
N LEU A 177 -13.03 0.99 -21.36
CA LEU A 177 -14.42 1.25 -21.01
C LEU A 177 -15.20 1.54 -22.28
N THR A 178 -16.31 0.81 -22.44
CA THR A 178 -17.10 0.76 -23.67
C THR A 178 -18.01 1.98 -23.87
N SER A 179 -18.24 2.78 -22.82
CA SER A 179 -18.92 4.08 -22.89
C SER A 179 -18.66 4.94 -21.64
N GLU A 180 -18.85 6.26 -21.76
CA GLU A 180 -18.74 7.22 -20.65
C GLU A 180 -19.79 6.98 -19.55
N GLU A 181 -21.00 6.60 -19.93
CA GLU A 181 -22.07 6.26 -18.98
C GLU A 181 -21.73 5.03 -18.14
N PHE A 182 -21.18 4.00 -18.76
CA PHE A 182 -20.72 2.81 -18.06
C PHE A 182 -19.59 3.12 -17.09
N PHE A 183 -18.66 4.00 -17.48
CA PHE A 183 -17.58 4.45 -16.59
C PHE A 183 -18.11 5.18 -15.35
N LEU A 184 -19.03 6.13 -15.54
CA LEU A 184 -19.62 6.88 -14.43
C LEU A 184 -20.43 5.98 -13.50
N GLU A 185 -21.14 5.00 -14.03
CA GLU A 185 -21.85 3.99 -13.24
C GLU A 185 -20.86 3.17 -12.39
N LYS A 186 -19.75 2.72 -12.97
CA LYS A 186 -18.71 1.96 -12.25
C LYS A 186 -18.03 2.79 -11.16
N ILE A 187 -17.74 4.07 -11.42
CA ILE A 187 -17.23 4.99 -10.38
C ILE A 187 -18.22 5.10 -9.22
N ARG A 188 -19.52 5.26 -9.50
CA ARG A 188 -20.54 5.35 -8.44
C ARG A 188 -20.58 4.09 -7.59
N ASN A 189 -20.56 2.91 -8.23
CA ASN A 189 -20.58 1.63 -7.52
C ASN A 189 -19.33 1.44 -6.66
N PHE A 190 -18.17 1.84 -7.16
CA PHE A 190 -16.92 1.79 -6.42
C PHE A 190 -16.97 2.73 -5.20
N ASN A 191 -17.35 3.99 -5.39
CA ASN A 191 -17.48 4.96 -4.31
C ASN A 191 -18.47 4.49 -3.24
N HIS A 192 -19.62 3.92 -3.65
CA HIS A 192 -20.60 3.37 -2.72
C HIS A 192 -20.04 2.23 -1.86
N CYS A 193 -19.24 1.33 -2.46
CA CYS A 193 -18.57 0.28 -1.71
C CYS A 193 -17.54 0.83 -0.73
N ILE A 194 -16.74 1.81 -1.16
CA ILE A 194 -15.77 2.50 -0.29
C ILE A 194 -16.48 3.18 0.88
N ASP A 195 -17.59 3.87 0.64
CA ASP A 195 -18.39 4.51 1.70
C ASP A 195 -18.89 3.49 2.74
N ARG A 196 -19.29 2.29 2.31
CA ARG A 196 -19.70 1.20 3.21
C ARG A 196 -18.54 0.66 4.03
N VAL A 197 -17.38 0.42 3.41
CA VAL A 197 -16.16 0.00 4.12
C VAL A 197 -15.78 1.07 5.15
N PHE A 198 -15.78 2.34 4.75
CA PHE A 198 -15.48 3.46 5.62
C PHE A 198 -16.49 3.60 6.77
N ALA A 199 -17.77 3.33 6.55
CA ALA A 199 -18.76 3.32 7.61
C ALA A 199 -18.46 2.26 8.70
N LEU A 200 -17.97 1.08 8.29
CA LEU A 200 -17.64 0.01 9.23
C LEU A 200 -16.42 0.33 10.10
N ILE A 201 -15.37 0.92 9.52
CA ILE A 201 -14.12 1.19 10.24
C ILE A 201 -14.11 2.52 10.99
N LYS A 202 -15.04 3.43 10.69
CA LYS A 202 -15.02 4.81 11.22
C LYS A 202 -15.00 4.84 12.75
N ASP A 203 -15.82 4.03 13.39
CA ASP A 203 -15.93 4.04 14.85
C ASP A 203 -14.64 3.51 15.49
N ASP A 204 -14.03 2.45 14.92
CA ASP A 204 -12.73 1.94 15.36
C ASP A 204 -11.62 2.99 15.23
N ILE A 205 -11.60 3.74 14.12
CA ILE A 205 -10.65 4.85 13.91
C ILE A 205 -10.85 5.95 14.95
N LEU A 206 -12.09 6.33 15.25
CA LEU A 206 -12.38 7.34 16.27
C LEU A 206 -12.05 6.85 17.68
N GLN A 207 -12.21 5.56 17.97
CA GLN A 207 -11.78 4.94 19.23
C GLN A 207 -10.26 4.90 19.34
N LEU A 208 -9.53 4.54 18.28
CA LEU A 208 -8.07 4.58 18.24
C LEU A 208 -7.55 6.01 18.44
N TYR A 209 -8.19 6.99 17.80
CA TYR A 209 -7.84 8.39 17.98
C TYR A 209 -8.10 8.86 19.41
N SER A 210 -9.26 8.53 19.99
CA SER A 210 -9.62 8.86 21.37
C SER A 210 -8.67 8.22 22.38
N SER A 211 -8.30 6.96 22.20
CA SER A 211 -7.35 6.26 23.06
C SER A 211 -5.96 6.88 22.97
N THR A 212 -5.48 7.21 21.77
CA THR A 212 -4.21 7.92 21.56
C THR A 212 -4.21 9.27 22.27
N LEU A 213 -5.29 10.06 22.18
CA LEU A 213 -5.40 11.32 22.91
C LEU A 213 -5.41 11.15 24.44
N ASN A 214 -5.74 9.97 24.95
CA ASN A 214 -5.75 9.68 26.38
C ASN A 214 -4.48 8.95 26.85
N ASP A 215 -3.51 8.73 25.97
CA ASP A 215 -2.22 8.13 26.30
C ASP A 215 -1.28 9.20 26.89
N PRO A 216 -0.79 9.03 28.13
CA PRO A 216 0.20 9.95 28.73
C PRO A 216 1.42 10.17 27.83
N ASP A 217 1.92 9.11 27.18
CA ASP A 217 3.10 9.19 26.29
C ASP A 217 2.80 10.02 25.02
N PHE A 218 1.52 10.31 24.77
CA PHE A 218 1.10 11.18 23.69
C PHE A 218 0.80 12.62 24.15
N TYR A 219 0.03 12.79 25.23
CA TYR A 219 -0.48 14.11 25.61
C TYR A 219 0.43 14.89 26.58
N ASP A 220 1.22 14.21 27.40
CA ASP A 220 2.00 14.84 28.45
C ASP A 220 3.28 15.45 27.86
N SER A 221 3.44 16.77 28.03
CA SER A 221 4.56 17.52 27.45
C SER A 221 5.92 17.13 28.01
N ASP A 222 5.95 16.54 29.20
CA ASP A 222 7.20 16.23 29.90
C ASP A 222 7.77 14.87 29.46
N ILE A 223 6.91 13.98 28.91
CA ILE A 223 7.30 12.61 28.53
C ILE A 223 7.04 12.26 27.05
N ARG A 224 6.20 13.01 26.34
CA ARG A 224 5.91 12.71 24.94
C ARG A 224 7.15 12.78 24.05
N ALA A 225 7.19 11.92 23.03
CA ALA A 225 8.34 11.78 22.13
C ALA A 225 8.74 13.08 21.40
N TYR A 226 7.77 13.95 21.10
CA TYR A 226 8.01 15.20 20.37
C TYR A 226 7.47 16.42 21.13
N LEU A 227 8.36 17.39 21.36
CA LEU A 227 8.05 18.60 22.11
C LEU A 227 6.96 19.45 21.43
N TYR A 228 6.94 19.51 20.10
CA TYR A 228 5.99 20.34 19.35
C TYR A 228 4.69 19.57 19.04
N PRO A 229 3.49 20.08 19.40
CA PRO A 229 2.22 19.38 19.17
C PRO A 229 1.97 18.99 17.72
N THR A 230 2.35 19.84 16.76
CA THR A 230 2.22 19.54 15.33
C THR A 230 3.06 18.33 14.93
N GLN A 231 4.31 18.26 15.39
CA GLN A 231 5.20 17.14 15.09
C GLN A 231 4.72 15.87 15.80
N GLN A 232 4.30 15.96 17.05
CA GLN A 232 3.72 14.85 17.81
C GLN A 232 2.54 14.22 17.05
N VAL A 233 1.62 15.03 16.54
CA VAL A 233 0.48 14.54 15.76
C VAL A 233 0.93 13.93 14.42
N GLN A 234 1.86 14.57 13.72
CA GLN A 234 2.34 14.07 12.43
C GLN A 234 3.02 12.70 12.56
N GLU A 235 3.89 12.53 13.55
CA GLU A 235 4.62 11.27 13.74
C GLU A 235 3.73 10.19 14.35
N GLU A 236 3.07 10.48 15.49
CA GLU A 236 2.39 9.46 16.30
C GLU A 236 0.94 9.19 15.89
N ILE A 237 0.34 10.00 15.02
CA ILE A 237 -0.98 9.69 14.43
C ILE A 237 -0.86 9.48 12.93
N VAL A 238 -0.40 10.50 12.20
CA VAL A 238 -0.49 10.48 10.73
C VAL A 238 0.43 9.41 10.16
N LYS A 239 1.72 9.42 10.50
CA LYS A 239 2.70 8.46 9.99
C LYS A 239 2.57 7.09 10.64
N LYS A 240 2.50 7.04 11.97
CA LYS A 240 2.39 5.79 12.74
C LYS A 240 1.20 4.93 12.31
N TYR A 241 0.02 5.53 12.13
CA TYR A 241 -1.17 4.80 11.69
C TYR A 241 -1.40 4.88 10.18
N SER A 242 -0.58 5.63 9.45
CA SER A 242 -0.73 5.84 8.00
C SER A 242 -2.13 6.33 7.60
N PHE A 243 -2.75 7.18 8.44
CA PHE A 243 -4.11 7.68 8.21
C PHE A 243 -4.17 8.54 6.94
N SER A 244 -5.15 8.26 6.08
CA SER A 244 -5.42 9.08 4.91
C SER A 244 -6.17 10.35 5.30
N ARG A 245 -6.36 11.23 4.30
CA ARG A 245 -7.17 12.44 4.47
C ARG A 245 -8.60 12.13 4.95
N PHE A 246 -9.18 10.99 4.58
CA PHE A 246 -10.53 10.62 5.01
C PHE A 246 -10.59 10.33 6.51
N GLU A 247 -9.69 9.50 7.04
CA GLU A 247 -9.61 9.22 8.49
C GLU A 247 -9.27 10.48 9.28
N LEU A 248 -8.33 11.30 8.81
CA LEU A 248 -7.97 12.56 9.46
C LEU A 248 -9.14 13.56 9.49
N ASN A 249 -9.99 13.56 8.46
CA ASN A 249 -11.21 14.37 8.43
C ASN A 249 -12.25 13.90 9.47
N TRP A 250 -12.29 12.63 9.84
CA TRP A 250 -13.11 12.15 10.95
C TRP A 250 -12.49 12.55 12.28
N CYS A 251 -11.18 12.30 12.46
CA CYS A 251 -10.45 12.61 13.68
C CYS A 251 -10.52 14.10 14.04
N ARG A 252 -10.36 15.03 13.06
CA ARG A 252 -10.49 16.48 13.32
C ARG A 252 -11.92 16.91 13.71
N LYS A 253 -12.93 16.11 13.37
CA LYS A 253 -14.34 16.37 13.69
C LYS A 253 -14.76 15.69 14.99
N PHE A 254 -13.86 14.92 15.61
CA PHE A 254 -14.08 14.31 16.90
C PHE A 254 -14.48 15.37 17.93
N ASN A 255 -15.52 15.08 18.71
CA ASN A 255 -15.99 16.00 19.73
C ASN A 255 -15.05 16.00 20.94
N ILE A 256 -13.97 16.79 20.88
CA ILE A 256 -12.95 16.84 21.93
C ILE A 256 -13.51 17.19 23.31
N LYS A 257 -14.63 17.91 23.39
CA LYS A 257 -15.27 18.29 24.65
C LYS A 257 -15.71 17.10 25.49
N GLN A 258 -15.91 15.92 24.89
CA GLN A 258 -16.21 14.71 25.65
C GLN A 258 -15.05 14.25 26.55
N LEU A 259 -13.85 14.81 26.37
CA LEU A 259 -12.69 14.57 27.21
C LEU A 259 -12.45 15.67 28.27
N GLU A 260 -13.34 16.66 28.39
CA GLU A 260 -13.15 17.82 29.28
C GLU A 260 -13.05 17.45 30.76
N SER A 261 -13.72 16.38 31.17
CA SER A 261 -13.64 15.85 32.54
C SER A 261 -12.40 14.99 32.81
N ARG A 262 -11.57 14.73 31.80
CA ARG A 262 -10.37 13.88 31.94
C ARG A 262 -9.14 14.72 32.25
N GLU A 263 -8.17 14.10 32.93
CA GLU A 263 -6.89 14.73 33.25
C GLU A 263 -6.18 15.27 31.99
N ASN A 264 -5.45 16.36 32.17
CA ASN A 264 -4.64 17.02 31.14
C ASN A 264 -5.42 17.39 29.86
N TYR A 265 -6.71 17.71 29.99
CA TYR A 265 -7.57 18.12 28.87
C TYR A 265 -6.99 19.27 28.04
N ALA A 266 -6.31 20.23 28.66
CA ALA A 266 -5.67 21.35 27.96
C ALA A 266 -4.65 20.85 26.92
N SER A 267 -3.75 19.93 27.32
CA SER A 267 -2.74 19.35 26.43
C SER A 267 -3.38 18.50 25.33
N LYS A 268 -4.41 17.71 25.66
CA LYS A 268 -5.17 16.92 24.67
C LYS A 268 -5.86 17.81 23.64
N LYS A 269 -6.45 18.92 24.09
CA LYS A 269 -7.11 19.92 23.24
C LYS A 269 -6.11 20.60 22.32
N GLU A 270 -4.92 20.93 22.82
CA GLU A 270 -3.84 21.51 22.01
C GLU A 270 -3.44 20.56 20.87
N LEU A 271 -3.22 19.28 21.17
CA LEU A 271 -2.89 18.26 20.16
C LEU A 271 -4.04 18.05 19.15
N HIS A 272 -5.29 18.09 19.60
CA HIS A 272 -6.45 18.04 18.69
C HIS A 272 -6.54 19.26 17.76
N ILE A 273 -6.19 20.45 18.26
CA ILE A 273 -6.08 21.67 17.45
C ILE A 273 -4.93 21.53 16.43
N ALA A 274 -3.79 20.96 16.84
CA ALA A 274 -2.66 20.71 15.94
C ALA A 274 -3.03 19.77 14.79
N LEU A 275 -3.77 18.68 15.06
CA LEU A 275 -4.35 17.81 14.01
C LEU A 275 -5.24 18.60 13.05
N SER A 276 -6.12 19.44 13.59
CA SER A 276 -7.03 20.25 12.78
C SER A 276 -6.30 21.26 11.90
N LYS A 277 -5.17 21.80 12.37
CA LYS A 277 -4.29 22.68 11.60
C LYS A 277 -3.58 21.92 10.49
N TYR A 278 -2.96 20.79 10.81
CA TYR A 278 -2.31 19.91 9.84
C TYR A 278 -3.26 19.50 8.70
N TYR A 279 -4.50 19.12 9.03
CA TYR A 279 -5.50 18.79 8.02
C TYR A 279 -5.85 19.95 7.08
N LYS A 280 -5.84 21.20 7.59
CA LYS A 280 -6.11 22.38 6.75
C LYS A 280 -4.95 22.66 5.80
N GLU A 281 -3.71 22.45 6.24
CA GLU A 281 -2.50 22.62 5.43
C GLU A 281 -2.45 21.60 4.28
N LEU A 282 -2.93 20.36 4.50
CA LEU A 282 -3.15 19.38 3.42
C LEU A 282 -4.14 19.85 2.34
N LYS A 283 -4.92 20.91 2.57
CA LYS A 283 -5.85 21.48 1.58
C LYS A 283 -5.22 22.60 0.74
N SER A 284 -4.13 23.22 1.19
CA SER A 284 -3.44 24.29 0.46
C SER A 284 -2.42 23.79 -0.56
N GLU A 285 -2.10 22.50 -0.56
CA GLU A 285 -1.10 21.87 -1.43
C GLU A 285 -1.71 21.13 -2.65
N LEU A 286 -3.02 21.27 -2.88
CA LEU A 286 -3.78 20.72 -4.02
C LEU A 286 -4.44 21.84 -4.82
#